data_AF-A0A2K3KIQ8-F1
#
_entry.id   AF-A0A2K3KIQ8-F1
#
_cell.length_a   1.000
_cell.length_b   1.000
_cell.length_c   1.000
_cell.angle_alpha   90.00
_cell.angle_beta   90.00
_cell.angle_gamma   90.00
#
_symmetry.space_group_name_H-M   'P 1'
#
loop_
_entity.id
_entity.type
_entity.pdbx_description
1 polymer ?
#
loop_
_entity_poly.entity_id
_entity_poly.type
_entity_poly.pdbx_seq_one_letter_code
_entity_poly.pdbx_strand_id
1 'polypeptide(L)' 'MKVHKAVIASGARFSGPTIHFVDEHYDTGRILAQRVVPVLAND' A
#
# COMPACT_ATOMS: atom_id res chain seq x y z
N MET A 1 -0.09 -8.63 -11.61
CA MET A 1 0.69 -7.99 -10.52
C MET A 1 0.77 -8.93 -9.32
N LYS A 2 1.94 -9.12 -8.70
CA LYS A 2 2.10 -9.84 -7.42
C LYS A 2 2.58 -8.86 -6.34
N VAL A 3 1.80 -7.80 -6.09
CA VAL A 3 2.22 -6.66 -5.25
C VAL A 3 2.55 -7.08 -3.82
N HIS A 4 1.78 -7.98 -3.21
CA HIS A 4 2.06 -8.45 -1.86
C HIS A 4 3.41 -9.20 -1.78
N LYS A 5 3.76 -10.00 -2.81
CA LYS A 5 5.08 -10.66 -2.87
C LYS A 5 6.22 -9.66 -3.01
N ALA A 6 6.03 -8.57 -3.74
CA ALA A 6 7.02 -7.51 -3.87
C ALA A 6 7.23 -6.77 -2.54
N VAL A 7 6.17 -6.56 -1.76
CA VAL A 7 6.25 -5.99 -0.40
C VAL A 7 7.04 -6.90 0.55
N ILE A 8 6.81 -8.21 0.50
CA ILE A 8 7.56 -9.17 1.31
C ILE A 8 9.04 -9.19 0.87
N ALA A 9 9.30 -9.30 -0.44
CA ALA A 9 10.65 -9.36 -0.98
C ALA A 9 11.47 -8.08 -0.74
N SER A 10 10.82 -6.92 -0.59
CA SER A 10 11.52 -5.67 -0.26
C SER A 10 11.95 -5.57 1.20
N GLY A 11 11.48 -6.47 2.08
CA GLY A 11 11.74 -6.42 3.51
C GLY A 11 10.99 -5.30 4.24
N ALA A 12 9.93 -4.75 3.64
CA ALA A 12 9.11 -3.74 4.27
C ALA A 12 8.45 -4.28 5.54
N ARG A 13 8.58 -3.54 6.65
CA ARG A 13 7.97 -3.91 7.95
C ARG A 13 6.51 -3.52 8.07
N PHE A 14 6.06 -2.61 7.21
CA PHE A 14 4.71 -2.07 7.19
C PHE A 14 4.25 -1.87 5.75
N SER A 15 2.96 -2.06 5.52
CA SER A 15 2.23 -1.71 4.31
C SER A 15 0.91 -1.03 4.69
N GLY A 16 0.00 -0.83 3.75
CA GLY A 16 -1.32 -0.31 4.09
C GLY A 16 -2.14 0.15 2.90
N PRO A 17 -3.47 0.16 3.02
CA PRO A 17 -4.33 0.77 2.02
C PRO A 17 -4.30 2.30 2.12
N THR A 18 -4.49 2.96 0.98
CA THR A 18 -4.72 4.40 0.86
C THR A 18 -6.06 4.61 0.19
N ILE A 19 -6.90 5.48 0.76
CA ILE A 19 -8.13 5.97 0.13
C ILE A 19 -7.83 7.38 -0.37
N HIS A 20 -8.09 7.65 -1.65
CA HIS A 20 -7.90 8.95 -2.26
C HIS A 20 -9.07 9.30 -3.20
N PHE A 21 -9.22 10.59 -3.50
CA PHE A 21 -10.15 11.04 -4.53
C PHE A 21 -9.69 10.58 -5.91
N VAL A 22 -10.62 10.40 -6.85
CA VAL A 22 -10.30 10.04 -8.24
C VAL A 22 -9.96 11.30 -9.04
N ASP A 23 -8.91 11.24 -9.84
CA ASP A 23 -8.56 12.22 -10.87
C ASP A 23 -8.16 11.48 -12.18
N GLU A 24 -7.68 12.21 -13.20
CA GLU A 24 -7.29 11.59 -14.48
C GLU A 24 -5.98 10.79 -14.45
N HIS A 25 -5.23 10.83 -13.35
CA HIS A 25 -3.95 10.18 -13.17
C HIS A 25 -4.04 9.05 -12.11
N TYR A 26 -3.36 7.93 -12.36
CA TYR A 26 -3.43 6.79 -11.44
C TYR A 26 -2.70 7.08 -10.12
N ASP A 27 -3.36 6.79 -9.00
CA ASP A 27 -2.82 6.86 -7.63
C ASP A 27 -2.27 8.23 -7.18
N THR A 28 -2.74 9.34 -7.80
CA THR A 28 -2.27 10.71 -7.48
C THR A 28 -3.27 11.60 -6.76
N GLY A 29 -4.54 11.19 -6.71
CA GLY A 29 -5.57 12.03 -6.11
C GLY A 29 -5.31 12.30 -4.63
N ARG A 30 -5.91 13.38 -4.11
CA ARG A 30 -5.70 13.79 -2.71
C ARG A 30 -6.11 12.67 -1.75
N ILE A 31 -5.22 12.34 -0.82
CA ILE A 31 -5.44 11.31 0.21
C ILE A 31 -6.55 11.75 1.15
N LEU A 32 -7.52 10.86 1.36
CA LEU A 32 -8.62 11.00 2.31
C LEU A 32 -8.30 10.26 3.62
N ALA A 33 -7.78 9.04 3.53
CA ALA A 33 -7.43 8.23 4.69
C ALA A 33 -6.33 7.21 4.36
N GLN A 34 -5.56 6.84 5.38
CA GLN A 34 -4.55 5.78 5.30
C GLN A 34 -4.58 4.96 6.57
N ARG A 35 -4.17 3.69 6.46
CA ARG A 35 -3.96 2.84 7.63
C ARG A 35 -2.69 2.02 7.49
N VAL A 36 -1.88 2.04 8.54
CA VAL A 36 -0.69 1.18 8.65
C VAL A 36 -1.12 -0.24 8.98
N VAL A 37 -0.55 -1.20 8.28
CA VAL A 37 -0.70 -2.65 8.48
C VAL A 37 0.70 -3.26 8.61
N PRO A 38 1.01 -3.96 9.72
CA PRO A 38 2.29 -4.64 9.86
C PRO A 38 2.42 -5.76 8.82
N VAL A 39 3.64 -5.95 8.31
CA VAL A 39 4.00 -7.15 7.53
C VAL A 39 4.66 -8.12 8.49
N LEU A 40 4.09 -9.31 8.63
CA LEU A 40 4.56 -10.34 9.54
C LEU A 40 5.62 -11.21 8.87
N ALA A 41 6.50 -11.81 9.67
CA ALA A 41 7.60 -12.63 9.16
C ALA A 41 7.13 -13.90 8.42
N ASN A 42 5.86 -14.27 8.58
CA ASN A 42 5.23 -15.44 7.98
C ASN A 42 4.16 -15.09 6.92
N ASP A 43 4.07 -13.82 6.51
CA ASP A 43 3.25 -13.39 5.37
C ASP A 43 3.86 -13.77 4.01
#